data_AF-A0A7V4PLV6-F1
#
_entry.id   AF-A0A7V4PLV6-F1
#
_cell.length_a   1.000
_cell.length_b   1.000
_cell.length_c   1.000
_cell.angle_alpha   90.00
_cell.angle_beta   90.00
_cell.angle_gamma   90.00
#
_symmetry.space_group_name_H-M   'P 1'
#
loop_
_entity.id
_entity.type
_entity.pdbx_description
1 polymer ?
#
loop_
_entity_poly.entity_id
_entity_poly.type
_entity_poly.pdbx_seq_one_letter_code
_entity_poly.pdbx_strand_id
1 'polypeptide(L)'
;MAKRYVMIIDLRRCVGCNACTIACKQAWPDKIPPGEFRTRIKEIESGKYPNVVRVYRRTACMHCADAPCVKACPVEPIKATRKTPEGVTIIDDKLCIQCGACVEACPYKVR
;
A
#
# COMPACT_ATOMS: atom_id res chain seq x y z
N MET A 1 16.86 -16.40 12.56
CA MET A 1 15.78 -15.99 11.64
C MET A 1 15.39 -14.55 11.96
N ALA A 2 15.23 -13.68 10.95
CA ALA A 2 14.74 -12.33 11.16
C ALA A 2 13.24 -12.34 11.52
N LYS A 3 12.78 -11.40 12.35
CA LYS A 3 11.36 -11.24 12.70
C LYS A 3 10.57 -10.86 11.43
N ARG A 4 9.37 -11.40 11.24
CA ARG A 4 8.48 -11.01 10.10
C ARG A 4 7.37 -10.11 10.58
N TYR A 5 7.13 -8.99 9.88
CA TYR A 5 6.04 -8.08 10.20
C TYR A 5 4.76 -8.43 9.42
N VAL A 6 3.63 -8.37 10.11
CA VAL A 6 2.29 -8.53 9.54
C VAL A 6 1.38 -7.44 10.12
N MET A 7 0.49 -6.91 9.30
CA MET A 7 -0.54 -5.96 9.71
C MET A 7 -1.92 -6.59 9.52
N ILE A 8 -2.71 -6.62 10.59
CA ILE A 8 -4.11 -7.07 10.57
C ILE A 8 -4.99 -5.86 10.83
N ILE A 9 -6.03 -5.69 10.03
CA ILE A 9 -6.98 -4.58 10.13
C ILE A 9 -8.37 -5.17 10.34
N ASP A 10 -9.00 -4.86 11.47
CA ASP A 10 -10.39 -5.23 11.72
C ASP A 10 -11.33 -4.23 11.02
N LEU A 11 -11.85 -4.62 9.85
CA LEU A 11 -12.74 -3.79 9.04
C LEU A 11 -14.10 -3.53 9.71
N ARG A 12 -14.51 -4.37 10.67
CA ARG A 12 -15.78 -4.19 11.40
C ARG A 12 -15.77 -2.98 12.32
N ARG A 13 -14.57 -2.53 12.70
CA ARG A 13 -14.35 -1.35 13.57
C ARG A 13 -13.96 -0.10 12.76
N CYS A 14 -13.80 -0.21 11.45
CA CYS A 14 -13.42 0.91 10.62
C CYS A 14 -14.65 1.80 10.37
N VAL A 15 -14.61 3.04 10.84
CA VAL A 15 -15.69 4.04 10.68
C VAL A 15 -15.39 5.09 9.61
N GLY A 16 -14.33 4.89 8.81
CA GLY A 16 -13.99 5.83 7.74
C GLY A 16 -13.39 7.17 8.17
N CYS A 17 -12.87 7.29 9.40
CA CYS A 17 -12.37 8.57 9.95
C CYS A 17 -11.14 9.18 9.26
N ASN A 18 -10.50 8.47 8.32
CA ASN A 18 -9.30 8.90 7.59
C ASN A 18 -8.06 9.25 8.42
N ALA A 19 -8.08 9.06 9.75
CA ALA A 19 -6.93 9.32 10.61
C ALA A 19 -5.66 8.57 10.16
N CYS A 20 -5.82 7.33 9.69
CA CYS A 20 -4.70 6.53 9.20
C CYS A 20 -4.12 7.00 7.86
N THR A 21 -4.90 7.70 7.04
CA THR A 21 -4.46 8.38 5.82
C THR A 21 -3.64 9.61 6.17
N ILE A 22 -4.16 10.43 7.09
CA ILE A 22 -3.51 11.66 7.57
C ILE A 22 -2.19 11.34 8.27
N ALA A 23 -2.19 10.38 9.20
CA ALA A 23 -0.99 9.98 9.93
C ALA A 23 0.14 9.50 8.99
N CYS A 24 -0.21 8.78 7.92
CA CYS A 24 0.77 8.35 6.93
C CYS A 24 1.38 9.53 6.16
N LYS A 25 0.56 10.54 5.81
CA LYS A 25 1.02 11.76 5.15
C LYS A 25 1.90 12.61 6.07
N GLN A 26 1.52 12.75 7.33
CA GLN A 26 2.29 13.46 8.34
C GLN A 26 3.63 12.79 8.65
N ALA A 27 3.71 11.45 8.60
CA ALA A 27 4.95 10.72 8.82
C ALA A 27 5.94 10.82 7.64
N TRP A 28 5.46 11.18 6.45
CA TRP A 28 6.26 11.22 5.21
C TRP A 28 5.95 12.47 4.37
N PRO A 29 6.09 13.68 4.93
CA PRO A 29 5.64 14.91 4.28
C PRO A 29 6.36 15.18 2.96
N ASP A 30 7.66 14.87 2.88
CA ASP A 30 8.49 15.13 1.69
C ASP A 30 8.40 14.04 0.62
N LYS A 31 7.72 12.92 0.92
CA LYS A 31 7.67 11.74 0.04
C LYS A 31 6.29 11.52 -0.58
N ILE A 32 5.30 12.32 -0.21
CA ILE A 32 3.92 12.17 -0.66
C ILE A 32 3.46 13.51 -1.26
N PRO A 33 3.35 13.61 -2.59
CA PRO A 33 2.91 14.83 -3.26
C PRO A 33 1.54 15.35 -2.75
N PRO A 34 1.26 16.65 -2.94
CA PRO A 34 -0.09 17.19 -2.75
C PRO A 34 -1.12 16.39 -3.57
N GLY A 35 -2.30 16.16 -3.00
CA GLY A 35 -3.34 15.32 -3.61
C GLY A 35 -3.14 13.80 -3.50
N GLU A 36 -1.91 13.34 -3.24
CA GLU A 36 -1.59 11.90 -3.18
C GLU A 36 -1.60 11.33 -1.75
N PHE A 37 -1.87 10.02 -1.67
CA PHE A 37 -1.92 9.26 -0.42
C PHE A 37 -1.50 7.79 -0.60
N ARG A 38 -0.58 7.32 0.24
CA ARG A 38 -0.15 5.89 0.30
C ARG A 38 -1.17 4.97 0.96
N THR A 39 -1.98 5.53 1.86
CA THR A 39 -3.11 4.86 2.51
C THR A 39 -4.38 5.55 2.06
N ARG A 40 -5.38 4.78 1.62
CA ARG A 40 -6.70 5.31 1.26
C ARG A 40 -7.79 4.52 1.96
N ILE A 41 -8.90 5.17 2.30
CA ILE A 41 -10.12 4.48 2.74
C ILE A 41 -11.10 4.46 1.56
N LYS A 42 -11.52 3.27 1.15
CA LYS A 42 -12.59 3.10 0.17
C LYS A 42 -13.90 2.86 0.92
N GLU A 43 -14.89 3.69 0.66
CA GLU A 43 -16.26 3.45 1.08
C GLU A 43 -16.96 2.54 0.07
N ILE A 44 -17.65 1.53 0.58
CA ILE A 44 -18.36 0.53 -0.22
C ILE A 44 -19.77 0.44 0.35
N GLU A 45 -20.75 0.84 -0.46
CA GLU A 45 -22.15 0.62 -0.15
C GLU A 45 -22.58 -0.73 -0.72
N SER A 46 -23.37 -1.49 0.04
CA SER A 46 -23.92 -2.77 -0.39
C SER A 46 -25.35 -2.93 0.11
N GLY A 47 -26.13 -3.75 -0.60
CA GLY A 47 -27.56 -3.94 -0.33
C GLY A 47 -28.45 -3.02 -1.16
N LYS A 48 -29.73 -2.96 -0.79
CA LYS A 48 -30.76 -2.16 -1.45
C LYS A 48 -31.63 -1.53 -0.37
N TYR A 49 -32.13 -0.32 -0.61
CA TYR A 49 -33.03 0.37 0.31
C TYR A 49 -34.22 -0.52 0.71
N PRO A 50 -34.61 -0.58 2.00
CA PRO A 50 -34.05 0.16 3.14
C PRO A 50 -32.84 -0.52 3.81
N ASN A 51 -32.44 -1.71 3.37
CA ASN A 51 -31.36 -2.52 3.96
C ASN A 51 -30.01 -2.26 3.27
N VAL A 52 -29.54 -1.01 3.34
CA VAL A 52 -28.21 -0.63 2.86
C VAL A 52 -27.19 -0.68 3.99
N VAL A 53 -25.98 -1.15 3.68
CA VAL A 53 -24.84 -1.14 4.60
C VAL A 53 -23.68 -0.41 3.97
N ARG A 54 -22.93 0.30 4.81
CA ARG A 54 -21.67 0.97 4.43
C ARG A 54 -20.51 0.26 5.09
N VAL A 55 -19.50 -0.09 4.30
CA VAL A 55 -18.27 -0.72 4.77
C VAL A 55 -17.08 0.08 4.31
N TYR A 56 -16.13 0.30 5.22
CA TYR A 56 -14.91 1.03 4.95
C TYR A 56 -13.74 0.07 4.80
N ARG A 57 -13.01 0.17 3.69
CA ARG A 57 -11.84 -0.67 3.42
C ARG A 57 -10.58 0.16 3.29
N ARG A 58 -9.64 -0.03 4.21
CA ARG A 58 -8.28 0.51 4.07
C ARG A 58 -7.58 -0.17 2.90
N THR A 59 -7.04 0.63 1.99
CA THR A 59 -6.31 0.19 0.81
C THR A 59 -4.92 0.82 0.85
N ALA A 60 -3.88 -0.03 0.92
CA ALA A 60 -2.47 0.36 1.01
C ALA A 60 -1.59 -0.78 0.46
N CYS A 61 -0.26 -0.60 0.45
CA CYS A 61 0.66 -1.68 0.11
C CYS A 61 0.46 -2.89 1.04
N MET A 62 0.19 -4.05 0.46
CA MET A 62 0.00 -5.29 1.22
C MET A 62 1.31 -5.97 1.63
N HIS A 63 2.46 -5.46 1.15
CA HIS A 63 3.78 -6.07 1.32
C HIS A 63 3.75 -7.59 1.04
N CYS A 64 3.11 -8.00 -0.07
CA CYS A 64 2.84 -9.40 -0.43
C CYS A 64 4.06 -10.31 -0.25
N ALA A 65 3.89 -11.53 0.29
CA ALA A 65 4.98 -12.50 0.42
C ALA A 65 5.61 -12.80 -0.96
N ASP A 66 4.76 -13.10 -1.95
CA ASP A 66 5.13 -13.09 -3.37
C ASP A 66 4.73 -11.74 -3.99
N ALA A 67 5.70 -10.84 -4.18
CA ALA A 67 5.46 -9.48 -4.62
C ALA A 67 5.73 -9.33 -6.14
N PRO A 68 4.68 -9.24 -6.99
CA PRO A 68 4.87 -9.08 -8.44
C PRO A 68 5.63 -7.79 -8.78
N CYS A 69 5.42 -6.72 -8.02
CA CYS A 69 6.16 -5.47 -8.18
C CYS A 69 7.68 -5.58 -7.90
N VAL A 70 8.14 -6.56 -7.11
CA VAL A 70 9.57 -6.85 -6.92
C VAL A 70 10.12 -7.58 -8.13
N LYS A 71 9.40 -8.61 -8.61
CA LYS A 71 9.77 -9.38 -9.81
C LYS A 71 9.88 -8.48 -11.04
N ALA A 72 8.93 -7.56 -11.20
CA ALA A 72 8.84 -6.64 -12.34
C ALA A 72 9.91 -5.53 -12.34
N CYS A 73 10.66 -5.32 -11.25
CA CYS A 73 11.67 -4.26 -11.21
C CYS A 73 12.88 -4.65 -12.09
N PRO A 74 13.20 -3.88 -13.15
CA PRO A 74 14.24 -4.24 -14.12
C PRO A 74 15.65 -3.82 -13.68
N VAL A 75 15.78 -3.09 -12.58
CA VAL A 75 17.07 -2.58 -12.11
C VAL A 75 17.92 -3.74 -11.58
N GLU A 76 19.12 -3.89 -12.13
CA GLU A 76 20.12 -4.89 -11.76
C GLU A 76 21.47 -4.18 -11.52
N PRO A 77 22.40 -4.74 -10.73
CA PRO A 77 22.33 -6.04 -10.04
C PRO A 77 21.52 -6.01 -8.73
N ILE A 78 21.15 -4.81 -8.25
CA ILE A 78 20.34 -4.64 -7.04
C ILE A 78 19.02 -3.99 -7.41
N LYS A 79 17.92 -4.74 -7.29
CA LYS A 79 16.57 -4.21 -7.54
C LYS A 79 16.26 -3.03 -6.63
N ALA A 80 15.74 -1.96 -7.24
CA ALA A 80 15.25 -0.79 -6.51
C ALA A 80 14.01 -1.13 -5.69
N THR A 81 13.06 -1.90 -6.24
CA THR A 81 11.93 -2.46 -5.48
C THR A 81 12.31 -3.82 -4.94
N ARG A 82 12.46 -3.96 -3.62
CA ARG A 82 12.98 -5.19 -2.98
C ARG A 82 12.27 -5.53 -1.68
N LYS A 83 12.52 -6.74 -1.18
CA LYS A 83 12.10 -7.22 0.15
C LYS A 83 13.20 -6.98 1.17
N THR A 84 12.84 -6.49 2.36
CA THR A 84 13.73 -6.51 3.52
C THR A 84 13.77 -7.92 4.14
N PRO A 85 14.76 -8.24 4.99
CA PRO A 85 14.81 -9.51 5.73
C PRO A 85 13.55 -9.77 6.57
N GLU A 86 12.86 -8.72 7.02
CA GLU A 86 11.62 -8.79 7.80
C GLU A 86 10.36 -8.99 6.94
N GLY A 87 10.52 -9.07 5.61
CA GLY A 87 9.43 -9.29 4.66
C GLY A 87 8.73 -8.02 4.17
N VAL A 88 9.22 -6.83 4.51
CA VAL A 88 8.64 -5.57 4.07
C VAL A 88 9.09 -5.26 2.64
N THR A 89 8.15 -5.00 1.74
CA THR A 89 8.48 -4.48 0.39
C THR A 89 8.80 -2.99 0.44
N ILE A 90 10.00 -2.59 0.00
CA ILE A 90 10.46 -1.19 -0.04
C ILE A 90 10.87 -0.78 -1.45
N ILE A 91 11.01 0.52 -1.68
CA ILE A 91 11.64 1.11 -2.87
C ILE A 91 12.86 1.88 -2.39
N ASP A 92 14.01 1.64 -3.04
CA ASP A 92 15.21 2.44 -2.89
C ASP A 92 15.21 3.55 -3.94
N ASP A 93 14.93 4.78 -3.49
CA ASP A 93 14.80 5.96 -4.36
C ASP A 93 16.09 6.25 -5.15
N LYS A 94 17.27 5.84 -4.64
CA LYS A 94 18.56 6.10 -5.30
C LYS A 94 18.80 5.17 -6.48
N LEU A 95 18.18 3.99 -6.47
CA LEU A 95 18.30 2.98 -7.52
C LEU A 95 17.12 3.03 -8.51
N CYS A 96 16.02 3.68 -8.12
CA CYS A 96 14.80 3.71 -8.90
C CYS A 96 14.98 4.57 -10.16
N ILE A 97 14.84 3.95 -11.34
CA ILE A 97 14.88 4.62 -12.64
C ILE A 97 13.50 5.11 -13.13
N GLN A 98 12.49 5.10 -12.26
CA GLN A 98 11.13 5.59 -12.55
C GLN A 98 10.42 4.95 -13.76
N CYS A 99 10.76 3.71 -14.13
CA CYS A 99 10.19 3.00 -15.29
C CYS A 99 8.70 2.61 -15.16
N GLY A 100 8.08 2.69 -13.99
CA GLY A 100 6.65 2.39 -13.79
C GLY A 100 6.25 0.90 -13.81
N ALA A 101 7.15 -0.03 -14.13
CA ALA A 101 6.82 -1.46 -14.21
C ALA A 101 6.21 -2.03 -12.91
N CYS A 102 6.65 -1.54 -11.75
CA CYS A 102 6.10 -1.94 -10.45
C CYS A 102 4.66 -1.43 -10.21
N VAL A 103 4.27 -0.32 -10.83
CA VAL A 103 2.92 0.27 -10.77
C VAL A 103 1.94 -0.60 -11.54
N GLU A 104 2.30 -0.96 -12.76
CA GLU A 104 1.49 -1.82 -13.62
C GLU A 104 1.27 -3.19 -12.99
N ALA A 105 2.36 -3.82 -12.51
CA ALA A 105 2.37 -5.14 -11.91
C ALA A 105 1.63 -5.23 -10.57
N CYS A 106 1.26 -4.12 -9.92
CA CYS A 106 0.59 -4.15 -8.63
C CYS A 106 -0.91 -4.48 -8.79
N PRO A 107 -1.40 -5.63 -8.28
CA PRO A 107 -2.81 -5.99 -8.40
C PRO A 107 -3.72 -5.10 -7.54
N TYR A 108 -3.16 -4.44 -6.52
CA TYR A 108 -3.89 -3.55 -5.62
C TYR A 108 -3.93 -2.10 -6.09
N LYS A 109 -3.14 -1.73 -7.11
CA LYS A 109 -3.03 -0.35 -7.63
C LYS A 109 -2.71 0.69 -6.53
N VAL A 110 -1.69 0.38 -5.72
CA VAL A 110 -1.23 1.17 -4.56
C VAL A 110 0.25 1.56 -4.66
N ARG A 111 0.80 1.51 -5.87
CA ARG A 111 2.19 1.84 -6.18
C ARG A 111 2.29 3.21 -6.79
#